data_AF-A0A3M1WZG1-F1
#
_entry.id   AF-A0A3M1WZG1-F1
#
_cell.length_a   1.000
_cell.length_b   1.000
_cell.length_c   1.000
_cell.angle_alpha   90.00
_cell.angle_beta   90.00
_cell.angle_gamma   90.00
#
_symmetry.space_group_name_H-M   'P 1'
#
loop_
_entity.id
_entity.type
_entity.pdbx_description
1 polymer ?
#
loop_
_entity_poly.entity_id
_entity_poly.type
_entity_poly.pdbx_seq_one_letter_code
_entity_poly.pdbx_strand_id
1 'polypeptide(L)'
;EISERHRHRYEVNNEYRDALAERGMEFTGLSPDGRLVEIIEVKDHPWFLGCQFHPEFKSKPHAPHPLFVSFIAAAKEYSRKEKEKEPA
;
A
#
# COMPACT_ATOMS: atom_id res chain seq x y z
N GLU A 1 -18.82 -2.64 -1.79
CA GLU A 1 -18.02 -2.38 -3.00
C GLU A 1 -17.09 -1.21 -2.71
N ILE A 2 -15.80 -1.33 -3.05
CA ILE A 2 -14.81 -0.25 -2.90
C ILE A 2 -14.50 0.25 -4.30
N SER A 3 -14.46 1.57 -4.46
CA SER A 3 -14.09 2.24 -5.70
C SER A 3 -13.09 3.32 -5.32
N GLU A 4 -12.09 3.60 -6.16
CA GLU A 4 -11.13 4.67 -5.94
C GLU A 4 -10.94 5.53 -7.19
N ARG A 5 -10.25 6.66 -7.07
CA ARG A 5 -9.99 7.58 -8.21
C ARG A 5 -8.65 7.28 -8.85
N HIS A 6 -8.65 7.15 -10.18
CA HIS A 6 -7.48 6.83 -10.99
C HIS A 6 -7.13 7.98 -11.93
N ARG A 7 -5.84 8.24 -12.13
CA ARG A 7 -5.37 9.20 -13.13
C ARG A 7 -3.98 8.81 -13.68
N HIS A 8 -3.91 7.63 -14.27
CA HIS A 8 -2.72 7.09 -14.94
C HIS A 8 -3.11 6.45 -16.27
N ARG A 9 -2.09 6.08 -17.06
CA ARG A 9 -2.24 5.32 -18.31
C ARG A 9 -1.36 4.09 -18.38
N TYR A 10 -0.35 4.02 -17.50
CA TYR A 10 0.55 2.88 -17.43
C TYR A 10 0.05 1.93 -16.36
N GLU A 11 0.15 0.65 -16.69
CA GLU A 11 -0.28 -0.47 -15.88
C GLU A 11 0.94 -1.37 -15.60
N VAL A 12 0.86 -2.20 -14.56
CA VAL A 12 1.88 -3.21 -14.31
C VAL A 12 1.88 -4.22 -15.45
N ASN A 13 3.06 -4.54 -16.00
CA ASN A 13 3.17 -5.63 -16.96
C ASN A 13 3.03 -6.98 -16.23
N ASN A 14 1.96 -7.70 -16.55
CA ASN A 14 1.62 -8.97 -15.91
C ASN A 14 2.66 -10.08 -16.14
N GLU A 15 3.45 -10.00 -17.22
CA GLU A 15 4.55 -10.94 -17.49
C GLU A 15 5.63 -10.92 -16.39
N TYR A 16 5.72 -9.84 -15.61
CA TYR A 16 6.69 -9.68 -14.53
C TYR A 16 6.12 -10.03 -13.15
N ARG A 17 4.84 -10.38 -13.03
CA ARG A 17 4.21 -10.64 -11.72
C ARG A 17 4.93 -11.76 -10.96
N ASP A 18 5.19 -12.88 -11.62
CA ASP A 18 5.81 -14.03 -10.96
C ASP A 18 7.23 -13.70 -10.49
N ALA A 19 8.03 -13.05 -11.34
CA ALA A 19 9.38 -12.63 -10.98
C ALA A 19 9.41 -11.62 -9.81
N LEU A 20 8.41 -10.73 -9.72
CA LEU A 20 8.26 -9.80 -8.60
C LEU A 20 7.78 -10.52 -7.33
N ALA A 21 6.84 -11.46 -7.47
CA ALA A 21 6.31 -12.24 -6.36
C ALA A 21 7.37 -13.15 -5.71
N GLU A 22 8.22 -13.79 -6.52
CA GLU A 22 9.37 -14.57 -6.04
C GLU A 22 10.37 -13.73 -5.22
N ARG A 23 10.36 -12.41 -5.38
CA ARG A 23 11.20 -11.46 -4.65
C ARG A 23 10.48 -10.79 -3.47
N GLY A 24 9.29 -11.26 -3.11
CA GLY A 24 8.55 -10.85 -1.91
C GLY A 24 7.53 -9.73 -2.13
N MET A 25 7.23 -9.36 -3.38
CA MET A 25 6.12 -8.45 -3.68
C MET A 25 4.79 -9.20 -3.71
N GLU A 26 3.80 -8.74 -2.97
CA GLU A 26 2.45 -9.32 -2.98
C GLU A 26 1.49 -8.40 -3.75
N PHE A 27 0.65 -8.99 -4.60
CA PHE A 27 -0.36 -8.28 -5.38
C PHE A 27 -1.73 -8.40 -4.69
N THR A 28 -1.93 -7.62 -3.62
CA THR A 28 -3.08 -7.76 -2.71
C THR A 28 -4.35 -7.04 -3.18
N GLY A 29 -4.23 -6.12 -4.13
CA GLY A 29 -5.36 -5.46 -4.78
C GLY A 29 -5.31 -5.65 -6.28
N LEU A 30 -6.37 -6.22 -6.84
CA LEU A 30 -6.54 -6.42 -8.27
C LEU A 30 -7.88 -5.82 -8.72
N SER A 31 -7.96 -5.44 -9.99
CA SER A 31 -9.24 -5.11 -10.63
C SER A 31 -10.21 -6.30 -10.54
N PRO A 32 -11.54 -6.08 -10.69
CA PRO A 32 -12.52 -7.17 -10.62
C PRO A 32 -12.29 -8.34 -11.59
N ASP A 33 -11.62 -8.09 -12.72
CA ASP A 33 -11.22 -9.11 -13.70
C ASP A 33 -9.83 -9.72 -13.44
N GLY A 34 -9.15 -9.30 -12.37
CA GLY A 34 -7.82 -9.79 -11.95
C GLY A 34 -6.65 -9.26 -12.76
N ARG A 35 -6.90 -8.46 -13.81
CA ARG A 35 -5.88 -8.11 -14.82
C ARG A 35 -5.04 -6.90 -14.46
N LEU A 36 -5.59 -5.91 -13.77
CA LEU A 36 -4.86 -4.73 -13.34
C LEU A 36 -4.43 -4.91 -11.89
N VAL A 37 -3.21 -4.45 -11.59
CA VAL A 37 -2.69 -4.41 -10.23
C VAL A 37 -3.05 -3.05 -9.65
N GLU A 38 -3.85 -3.07 -8.59
CA GLU A 38 -4.33 -1.87 -7.91
C GLU A 38 -3.54 -1.57 -6.64
N ILE A 39 -3.11 -2.63 -5.93
CA ILE A 39 -2.35 -2.55 -4.67
C ILE A 39 -1.24 -3.59 -4.67
N ILE A 40 -0.06 -3.17 -4.23
CA ILE A 40 1.09 -4.02 -3.93
C ILE A 40 1.54 -3.85 -2.48
N GLU A 41 2.02 -4.92 -1.88
CA GLU A 41 2.58 -4.97 -0.53
C GLU A 41 3.93 -5.71 -0.54
N VAL A 42 4.69 -5.61 0.55
CA VAL A 42 5.92 -6.38 0.75
C VAL A 42 5.82 -7.08 2.10
N LYS A 43 5.80 -8.42 2.06
CA LYS A 43 5.47 -9.27 3.20
C LYS A 43 6.30 -9.03 4.46
N ASP A 44 7.61 -8.83 4.29
CA ASP A 44 8.57 -8.72 5.41
C ASP A 44 8.81 -7.27 5.86
N HIS A 45 8.05 -6.30 5.33
CA HIS A 45 8.14 -4.91 5.74
C HIS A 45 7.01 -4.57 6.74
N PRO A 46 7.30 -3.89 7.87
CA PRO A 46 6.31 -3.66 8.94
C PRO A 46 5.07 -2.88 8.47
N TRP A 47 5.24 -2.03 7.45
CA TRP A 47 4.16 -1.38 6.73
C TRP A 47 4.66 -0.93 5.36
N PHE A 48 4.32 -1.65 4.30
CA PHE A 48 4.62 -1.26 2.92
C PHE A 48 3.39 -1.47 2.08
N LEU A 49 2.90 -0.40 1.46
CA LEU A 49 1.77 -0.45 0.56
C LEU A 49 1.98 0.56 -0.57
N GLY A 50 1.88 0.09 -1.81
CA GLY A 50 1.78 0.92 -2.99
C GLY A 50 0.39 0.76 -3.60
N CYS A 51 -0.28 1.85 -3.93
CA CYS A 51 -1.56 1.82 -4.65
C CYS A 51 -1.46 2.65 -5.93
N GLN A 52 -2.21 2.24 -6.95
CA GLN A 52 -2.26 2.94 -8.24
C GLN A 52 -3.26 4.12 -8.24
N PHE A 53 -4.29 4.01 -7.42
CA PHE A 53 -5.29 5.05 -7.21
C PHE A 53 -4.82 6.16 -6.26
N HIS A 54 -5.67 7.20 -6.15
CA HIS A 54 -5.47 8.39 -5.35
C HIS A 54 -6.36 8.42 -4.09
N PRO A 55 -5.97 7.75 -2.99
CA PRO A 55 -6.75 7.72 -1.74
C PRO A 55 -6.91 9.11 -1.11
N GLU A 56 -6.01 10.05 -1.41
CA GLU A 56 -6.03 11.43 -0.93
C GLU A 56 -7.29 12.17 -1.34
N PHE A 57 -7.87 11.87 -2.51
CA PHE A 57 -9.08 12.54 -2.97
C PHE A 57 -10.34 12.10 -2.23
N LYS A 58 -10.29 10.97 -1.50
CA LYS A 58 -11.41 10.48 -0.68
C LYS A 58 -11.22 10.72 0.81
N SER A 59 -10.01 11.10 1.24
CA SER A 59 -9.74 11.45 2.63
C SER A 59 -10.39 12.78 3.02
N LYS A 60 -11.04 12.83 4.19
CA LYS A 60 -11.64 14.05 4.76
C LYS A 60 -11.21 14.23 6.22
N PRO A 61 -11.20 15.46 6.78
CA PRO A 61 -10.79 15.68 8.17
C PRO A 61 -11.56 14.86 9.21
N HIS A 62 -12.88 14.67 9.03
CA HIS A 62 -13.74 13.88 9.93
C HIS A 62 -13.92 12.42 9.48
N ALA A 63 -13.35 12.04 8.34
CA ALA A 63 -13.41 10.71 7.77
C ALA A 63 -12.11 10.44 7.00
N PRO A 64 -10.97 10.30 7.71
CA PRO A 64 -9.68 10.10 7.08
C PRO A 64 -9.65 8.76 6.35
N HIS A 65 -8.97 8.71 5.21
CA HIS A 65 -8.86 7.47 4.45
C HIS A 65 -8.12 6.40 5.27
N PRO A 66 -8.58 5.14 5.30
CA PRO A 66 -7.99 4.07 6.11
C PRO A 66 -6.48 3.87 5.88
N LEU A 67 -6.03 4.00 4.62
CA LEU A 67 -4.60 3.88 4.29
C LEU A 67 -3.74 4.92 5.00
N PHE A 68 -4.17 6.18 5.09
CA PHE A 68 -3.40 7.21 5.82
C PHE A 68 -3.44 6.97 7.33
N VAL A 69 -4.58 6.56 7.87
CA VAL A 69 -4.70 6.23 9.30
C VAL A 69 -3.74 5.10 9.66
N SER A 70 -3.74 4.02 8.86
CA SER A 70 -2.85 2.88 9.04
C SER A 70 -1.38 3.26 8.89
N PHE A 71 -1.03 4.06 7.86
CA PHE A 71 0.33 4.55 7.64
C PHE A 71 0.87 5.30 8.85
N ILE A 72 0.11 6.28 9.36
CA ILE A 72 0.55 7.10 10.49
C ILE A 72 0.64 6.25 11.77
N ALA A 73 -0.27 5.31 11.98
CA ALA A 73 -0.20 4.38 13.10
C ALA A 73 1.09 3.53 13.05
N ALA A 74 1.42 2.98 11.86
CA ALA A 74 2.64 2.22 11.67
C ALA A 74 3.91 3.07 11.83
N ALA A 75 3.92 4.30 11.30
CA ALA A 75 5.03 5.23 11.46
C ALA A 75 5.26 5.61 12.94
N LYS A 76 4.18 5.82 13.70
CA LYS A 76 4.24 6.08 15.14
C LYS A 76 4.84 4.88 15.89
N GLU A 77 4.41 3.67 15.56
CA GLU A 77 4.93 2.45 16.17
C GLU A 77 6.40 2.20 15.82
N TYR A 78 6.78 2.45 14.56
CA TYR A 78 8.18 2.39 14.14
C TYR A 78 9.04 3.38 14.94
N SER A 79 8.62 4.64 15.05
CA SER A 79 9.34 5.65 15.83
C SER A 79 9.49 5.27 17.32
N ARG A 80 8.49 4.61 17.90
CA ARG A 80 8.56 4.10 19.28
C ARG A 80 9.63 3.01 19.41
N LYS A 81 9.61 2.01 18.53
CA LYS A 81 10.59 0.91 18.53
C LYS A 81 12.02 1.39 18.33
N GLU A 82 12.25 2.39 17.48
CA GLU A 82 13.59 2.94 17.27
C GLU A 82 14.14 3.60 18.55
N LYS A 83 13.31 4.34 19.29
CA LYS A 83 13.70 4.93 20.58
C LYS A 83 14.00 3.88 21.66
N GLU A 84 13.32 2.74 21.63
CA GLU A 84 13.55 1.63 22.57
C GLU A 84 14.85 0.85 22.26
N LYS A 85 15.35 0.91 21.01
CA LYS A 85 16.60 0.24 20.59
C LYS A 85 17.87 1.04 20.90
N GLU A 86 17.75 2.32 21.19
CA GLU A 86 18.86 3.20 21.51
C GLU A 86 18.93 3.33 23.06
N PRO A 87 19.69 2.47 23.76
CA PRO A 87 19.85 2.64 25.20
C PRO A 87 20.61 3.96 25.46
N ALA A 88 20.08 4.73 26.41
CA ALA A 88 20.70 5.94 26.94
C ALA A 88 22.09 5.65 27.55
#